data_AF-A0A259MRB1-F1
#
_entry.id   AF-A0A259MRB1-F1
#
_cell.length_a   1.000
_cell.length_b   1.000
_cell.length_c   1.000
_cell.angle_alpha   90.00
_cell.angle_beta   90.00
_cell.angle_gamma   90.00
#
_symmetry.space_group_name_H-M   'P 1'
#
loop_
_entity.id
_entity.type
_entity.pdbx_description
1 polymer ?
#
loop_
_entity_poly.entity_id
_entity_poly.type
_entity_poly.pdbx_seq_one_letter_code
_entity_poly.pdbx_strand_id
1 'polypeptide(L)'
;MRVRLYVEAVALAPEGDRPFVVRGQTAKALIALVNSGDRGVTALEAATWAYRLAAYTHDLRTRYGLAIRTEREEHPGGWHGRHVLETPVTLRFVADSQEDPEAA
;
A
#
# COMPACT_ATOMS: atom_id res chain seq x y z
N MET A 1 6.23 -21.71 9.57
CA MET A 1 6.10 -20.24 9.52
C MET A 1 5.22 -19.93 8.31
N ARG A 2 3.92 -19.66 8.52
CA ARG A 2 2.95 -19.43 7.43
C ARG A 2 3.31 -18.14 6.71
N VAL A 3 3.35 -18.18 5.38
CA VAL A 3 3.85 -17.07 4.58
C VAL A 3 2.93 -15.84 4.79
N ARG A 4 3.58 -14.69 4.80
CA ARG A 4 3.00 -13.36 5.04
C ARG A 4 2.99 -12.69 3.67
N LEU A 5 1.83 -12.22 3.21
CA LEU A 5 1.67 -11.47 1.95
C LEU A 5 2.94 -10.71 1.55
N TYR A 6 3.45 -10.95 0.34
CA TYR A 6 4.53 -10.14 -0.21
C TYR A 6 4.20 -9.64 -1.61
N VAL A 7 4.77 -8.49 -1.94
CA VAL A 7 4.56 -7.78 -3.18
C VAL A 7 5.91 -7.40 -3.74
N GLU A 8 6.17 -7.81 -4.97
CA GLU A 8 7.25 -7.28 -5.78
C GLU A 8 6.68 -6.15 -6.64
N ALA A 9 7.31 -4.98 -6.59
CA ALA A 9 6.83 -3.79 -7.26
C ALA A 9 8.00 -3.00 -7.87
N VAL A 10 7.66 -2.11 -8.80
CA VAL A 10 8.61 -1.18 -9.42
C VAL A 10 8.08 0.23 -9.26
N ALA A 11 8.87 1.09 -8.64
CA ALA A 11 8.63 2.53 -8.61
C ALA A 11 9.20 3.12 -9.90
N LEU A 12 8.37 3.80 -10.68
CA LEU A 12 8.77 4.43 -11.93
C LEU A 12 9.30 5.82 -11.61
N ALA A 13 10.47 6.15 -12.15
CA ALA A 13 11.09 7.46 -11.98
C ALA A 13 11.81 7.88 -13.28
N PRO A 14 11.89 9.19 -13.58
CA PRO A 14 12.60 9.69 -14.77
C PRO A 14 14.06 9.23 -14.84
N GLU A 15 14.73 9.13 -13.69
CA GLU A 15 16.12 8.67 -13.54
C GLU A 15 16.28 7.14 -13.69
N GLY A 16 15.18 6.39 -13.71
CA GLY A 16 15.16 4.95 -13.89
C GLY A 16 14.21 4.23 -12.93
N ASP A 17 13.65 3.14 -13.44
CA ASP A 17 12.77 2.24 -12.68
C ASP A 17 13.50 1.57 -11.53
N ARG A 18 12.89 1.57 -10.34
CA ARG A 18 13.46 1.03 -9.12
C ARG A 18 12.62 -0.13 -8.56
N PRO A 19 13.10 -1.38 -8.63
CA PRO A 19 12.39 -2.52 -8.07
C PRO A 19 12.50 -2.57 -6.53
N PHE A 20 11.47 -3.06 -5.86
CA PHE A 20 11.44 -3.25 -4.41
C PHE A 20 10.44 -4.33 -3.96
N VAL A 21 10.61 -4.82 -2.73
CA VAL A 21 9.74 -5.84 -2.13
C VAL A 21 9.15 -5.36 -0.81
N VAL A 22 7.82 -5.45 -0.70
CA VAL A 22 7.07 -5.09 0.52
C VAL A 22 6.37 -6.32 1.07
N ARG A 23 6.19 -6.39 2.40
CA ARG A 23 5.57 -7.54 3.08
C ARG A 23 4.50 -7.12 4.09
N GLY A 24 3.60 -8.05 4.41
CA GLY A 24 2.62 -7.91 5.48
C GLY A 24 1.63 -6.76 5.28
N GLN A 25 1.36 -6.00 6.34
CA GLN A 25 0.39 -4.90 6.30
C GLN A 25 0.83 -3.74 5.41
N THR A 26 2.14 -3.47 5.35
CA THR A 26 2.70 -2.46 4.44
C THR A 26 2.47 -2.85 2.97
N ALA A 27 2.48 -4.15 2.66
CA ALA A 27 2.15 -4.64 1.31
C ALA A 27 0.66 -4.45 1.00
N LYS A 28 -0.24 -4.70 1.96
CA LYS A 28 -1.68 -4.40 1.81
C LYS A 28 -1.92 -2.92 1.56
N ALA A 29 -1.23 -2.04 2.29
CA ALA A 29 -1.29 -0.61 2.09
C ALA A 29 -0.82 -0.19 0.69
N LEU A 30 0.28 -0.76 0.19
CA LEU A 30 0.75 -0.50 -1.17
C LEU A 30 -0.29 -0.90 -2.22
N ILE A 31 -0.87 -2.10 -2.10
CA ILE A 31 -1.91 -2.57 -3.03
C ILE A 31 -3.12 -1.62 -3.01
N ALA A 32 -3.59 -1.25 -1.82
CA ALA A 32 -4.73 -0.34 -1.68
C ALA A 32 -4.46 1.03 -2.33
N LEU A 33 -3.27 1.59 -2.10
CA LEU A 33 -2.86 2.86 -2.69
C LEU A 33 -2.79 2.78 -4.22
N VAL A 34 -2.12 1.77 -4.78
CA VAL A 34 -2.01 1.58 -6.23
C VAL A 34 -3.39 1.43 -6.87
N ASN A 35 -4.26 0.59 -6.30
CA ASN A 35 -5.61 0.37 -6.82
C ASN A 35 -6.51 1.60 -6.68
N SER A 36 -6.26 2.47 -5.70
CA SER A 36 -7.01 3.72 -5.52
C SER A 36 -6.59 4.83 -6.49
N GLY A 37 -5.38 4.73 -7.05
CA GLY A 37 -4.81 5.76 -7.91
C GLY A 37 -4.87 7.16 -7.26
N ASP A 38 -5.22 8.16 -8.08
CA ASP A 38 -5.27 9.56 -7.66
C ASP A 38 -6.36 9.87 -6.61
N ARG A 39 -7.36 8.99 -6.46
CA ARG A 39 -8.40 9.13 -5.44
C ARG A 39 -7.82 8.92 -4.03
N GLY A 40 -6.75 8.14 -3.91
CA GLY A 40 -6.17 7.74 -2.64
C GLY A 40 -7.12 6.93 -1.76
N VAL A 41 -6.67 6.67 -0.53
CA VAL A 41 -7.38 5.83 0.43
C VAL A 41 -7.32 6.42 1.83
N THR A 42 -8.46 6.37 2.52
CA THR A 42 -8.57 6.65 3.95
C THR A 42 -8.52 5.36 4.77
N ALA A 43 -8.20 5.47 6.06
CA ALA A 43 -8.24 4.32 6.96
C ALA A 43 -9.64 3.68 7.05
N LEU A 44 -10.69 4.48 6.90
CA LEU A 44 -12.08 4.02 6.92
C LEU A 44 -12.42 3.14 5.70
N GLU A 45 -11.99 3.56 4.50
CA GLU A 45 -12.19 2.81 3.26
C GLU A 45 -11.35 1.52 3.19
N ALA A 46 -10.16 1.52 3.80
CA ALA A 46 -9.28 0.37 3.86
C ALA A 46 -9.71 -0.69 4.91
N ALA A 47 -10.91 -0.57 5.48
CA ALA A 47 -11.54 -1.53 6.39
C ALA A 47 -10.74 -1.85 7.68
N THR A 48 -11.13 -2.90 8.38
CA THR A 48 -10.71 -3.22 9.76
C THR A 48 -9.22 -3.53 9.93
N TRP A 49 -8.42 -3.65 8.88
CA TRP A 49 -6.96 -3.86 9.00
C TRP A 49 -6.16 -2.55 9.02
N ALA A 50 -6.78 -1.44 8.64
CA ALA A 50 -6.11 -0.17 8.36
C ALA A 50 -6.04 0.80 9.56
N TYR A 51 -6.21 0.33 10.80
CA TYR A 51 -6.06 1.15 12.02
C TYR A 51 -4.71 1.89 12.09
N ARG A 52 -3.69 1.41 11.37
CA ARG A 52 -2.35 2.01 11.29
C ARG A 52 -1.96 2.40 9.86
N LEU A 53 -2.93 2.75 9.01
CA LEU A 53 -2.67 3.14 7.62
C LEU A 53 -1.57 4.21 7.52
N ALA A 54 -1.63 5.24 8.35
CA ALA A 54 -0.61 6.30 8.41
C ALA A 54 0.80 5.78 8.73
N ALA A 55 0.92 4.74 9.57
CA ALA A 55 2.23 4.13 9.86
C ALA A 55 2.74 3.31 8.67
N TYR A 56 1.85 2.58 7.98
CA TYR A 56 2.22 1.83 6.78
C TYR A 56 2.62 2.75 5.62
N THR A 57 1.91 3.87 5.43
CA THR A 57 2.31 4.89 4.44
C THR A 57 3.61 5.58 4.82
N HIS A 58 3.86 5.81 6.12
CA HIS A 58 5.15 6.29 6.60
C HIS A 58 6.30 5.30 6.30
N ASP A 59 6.09 4.00 6.48
CA ASP A 59 7.08 2.97 6.09
C ASP A 59 7.32 2.98 4.58
N LEU A 60 6.28 3.12 3.75
CA LEU A 60 6.41 3.25 2.29
C LEU A 60 7.23 4.49 1.89
N ARG A 61 7.05 5.61 2.57
CA ARG A 61 7.83 6.83 2.34
C ARG A 61 9.30 6.65 2.74
N THR A 62 9.54 6.19 3.97
CA THR A 62 10.88 6.23 4.56
C THR A 62 11.77 5.06 4.15
N ARG A 63 11.20 3.86 3.96
CA ARG A 63 11.98 2.66 3.62
C ARG A 63 12.06 2.40 2.13
N TYR A 64 11.07 2.86 1.37
CA TYR A 64 10.97 2.59 -0.07
C TYR A 64 11.06 3.86 -0.92
N GLY A 65 11.12 5.05 -0.30
CA GLY A 65 11.30 6.31 -1.00
C GLY A 65 10.11 6.68 -1.89
N LEU A 66 8.89 6.24 -1.55
CA LEU A 66 7.70 6.59 -2.30
C LEU A 66 7.17 7.95 -1.85
N ALA A 67 6.82 8.81 -2.81
CA ALA A 67 6.08 10.03 -2.55
C ALA A 67 4.61 9.68 -2.29
N ILE A 68 4.13 10.00 -1.09
CA ILE A 68 2.73 9.80 -0.69
C ILE A 68 2.25 11.08 -0.04
N ARG A 69 1.33 11.78 -0.70
CA ARG A 69 0.64 12.94 -0.15
C ARG A 69 -0.43 12.48 0.84
N THR A 70 -0.68 13.29 1.86
CA THR A 70 -1.72 13.02 2.84
C THR A 70 -2.53 14.28 3.05
N GLU A 71 -3.82 14.19 2.75
CA GLU A 71 -4.78 15.28 2.89
C GLU A 71 -5.71 15.03 4.06
N ARG A 72 -6.19 16.10 4.66
CA ARG A 72 -7.26 16.02 5.66
C ARG A 72 -8.58 15.98 4.94
N GLU A 73 -9.34 14.93 5.20
CA GLU A 73 -10.72 14.80 4.74
C GLU A 73 -11.65 14.84 5.95
N GLU A 74 -12.53 15.83 5.98
CA GLU A 74 -13.50 16.00 7.06
C GLU A 74 -14.63 15.00 6.95
N HIS A 75 -15.12 14.53 8.10
CA HIS A 75 -16.33 13.70 8.18
C HIS A 75 -17.07 14.00 9.49
N PRO A 76 -18.36 13.65 9.61
CA PRO A 76 -19.06 13.76 10.89
C PRO A 76 -18.32 12.97 11.97
N GLY A 77 -17.77 13.69 12.96
CA GLY A 77 -16.96 13.11 14.04
C GLY A 77 -15.46 13.35 13.97
N GLY A 78 -14.94 14.07 12.96
CA GLY A 78 -13.53 14.49 12.91
C GLY A 78 -12.98 14.61 11.50
N TRP A 79 -11.76 14.10 11.30
CA TRP A 79 -11.11 14.03 10.00
C TRP A 79 -10.32 12.73 9.86
N HIS A 80 -10.17 12.28 8.62
CA HIS A 80 -9.30 11.18 8.23
C HIS A 80 -8.16 11.66 7.35
N GLY A 81 -7.02 10.99 7.42
CA GLY A 81 -5.95 11.17 6.44
C GLY A 81 -6.31 10.42 5.16
N ARG A 82 -6.48 11.13 4.05
CA ARG A 82 -6.55 10.54 2.70
C ARG A 82 -5.14 10.47 2.16
N HIS A 83 -4.64 9.26 1.94
CA HIS A 83 -3.29 9.02 1.44
C HIS A 83 -3.33 8.75 -0.06
N VAL A 84 -2.57 9.53 -0.83
CA VAL A 84 -2.47 9.42 -2.30
C VAL A 84 -1.04 9.06 -2.67
N LEU A 85 -0.85 7.99 -3.43
CA LEU A 85 0.46 7.59 -3.94
C LEU A 85 0.79 8.42 -5.17
N GLU A 86 1.81 9.28 -5.06
CA GLU A 86 2.24 10.18 -6.15
C GLU A 86 3.36 9.56 -6.98
N THR A 87 4.21 8.74 -6.37
CA THR A 87 5.18 7.95 -7.13
C THR A 87 4.43 6.88 -7.93
N PRO A 88 4.51 6.86 -9.27
CA PRO A 88 3.90 5.80 -10.05
C PRO A 88 4.52 4.45 -9.70
N VAL A 89 3.70 3.46 -9.38
CA VAL A 89 4.17 2.12 -9.01
C VAL A 89 3.42 1.06 -9.83
N THR A 90 4.18 0.13 -10.41
CA THR A 90 3.64 -1.08 -11.01
C THR A 90 3.81 -2.26 -10.06
N LEU A 91 2.72 -2.94 -9.70
CA LEU A 91 2.78 -4.23 -9.01
C LEU A 91 3.19 -5.31 -10.03
N ARG A 92 4.26 -6.05 -9.75
CA ARG A 92 4.77 -7.10 -10.65
C ARG A 92 4.32 -8.49 -10.22
N PHE A 93 4.36 -8.75 -8.92
CA PHE A 93 3.97 -10.03 -8.35
C PHE A 93 3.35 -9.82 -6.98
N VAL A 94 2.27 -10.54 -6.69
CA VAL A 94 1.59 -10.56 -5.39
C VAL A 94 1.38 -12.01 -5.02
N ALA A 95 1.93 -12.45 -3.91
CA ALA A 95 1.62 -13.76 -3.35
C ALA A 95 1.10 -13.62 -1.93
N ASP A 96 -0.05 -14.26 -1.70
CA ASP A 96 -0.57 -14.59 -0.40
C ASP A 96 -0.56 -16.10 -0.25
N SER A 97 0.00 -16.63 0.84
CA SER A 97 0.15 -18.07 1.00
C SER A 97 -1.07 -18.73 1.58
N GLN A 98 -2.19 -18.63 0.87
CA GLN A 98 -3.40 -19.39 1.18
C GLN A 98 -3.86 -20.27 0.01
N GLU A 99 -3.11 -20.37 -1.10
CA GLU A 99 -3.35 -21.42 -2.09
C GLU A 99 -2.55 -22.67 -1.72
N ASP A 100 -3.23 -23.61 -1.09
CA ASP A 100 -2.83 -25.00 -1.04
C ASP A 100 -3.35 -25.67 -2.34
N PRO A 101 -2.49 -26.02 -3.32
CA PRO A 101 -2.95 -26.60 -4.58
C PRO A 101 -3.45 -28.05 -4.46
N GLU A 102 -3.49 -28.60 -3.24
CA GLU A 102 -3.92 -29.99 -2.95
C GLU A 102 -5.31 -30.11 -2.31
N ALA A 103 -6.12 -29.04 -2.29
CA ALA A 103 -7.50 -29.08 -1.81
C ALA A 103 -8.54 -29.34 -2.93
N ALA A 104 -8.27 -30.31 -3.81
CA ALA A 104 -9.19 -30.82 -4.82
C ALA A 104 -9.34 -32.34 -4.72
#